data_AF-A0AAC8XH99-F1
#
_entry.id   AF-A0AAC8XH99-F1
#
_cell.length_a   1.000
_cell.length_b   1.000
_cell.length_c   1.000
_cell.angle_alpha   90.00
_cell.angle_beta   90.00
_cell.angle_gamma   90.00
#
_symmetry.space_group_name_H-M   'P 1'
#
loop_
_entity.id
_entity.type
_entity.pdbx_description
1 polymer ?
#
loop_
_entity_poly.entity_id
_entity_poly.type
_entity_poly.pdbx_seq_one_letter_code
_entity_poly.pdbx_strand_id
1 'polypeptide(L)'
;MKKFLVFLVPIIFLLSYCQKNIGGITASEIDKELSSALKVGDSLEKIEISLNKLNIGYHYDSDLGLFDASPKDKNYNCVRYFLYDCAVLIKVYTDDTQRYKAHNVEVIYSGI
;
A
#
# COMPACT_ATOMS: atom_id res chain seq x y z
N MET A 1 0.93 -28.92 -36.67
CA MET A 1 1.09 -27.59 -36.02
C MET A 1 -0.04 -27.25 -35.03
N LYS A 2 -0.70 -28.22 -34.35
CA LYS A 2 -1.71 -27.96 -33.31
C LYS A 2 -1.20 -28.18 -31.88
N LYS A 3 -0.02 -28.79 -31.71
CA LYS A 3 0.56 -29.16 -30.40
C LYS A 3 1.31 -28.01 -29.71
N PHE A 4 1.72 -26.97 -30.46
CA PHE A 4 2.42 -25.82 -29.89
C PHE A 4 1.50 -24.87 -29.11
N LEU A 5 0.20 -24.81 -29.45
CA LEU A 5 -0.76 -23.95 -28.77
C LEU A 5 -1.03 -24.39 -27.32
N VAL A 6 -0.94 -25.70 -27.05
CA VAL A 6 -1.26 -26.28 -25.74
C VAL A 6 -0.22 -25.92 -24.68
N PHE A 7 1.03 -25.66 -25.06
CA PHE A 7 2.08 -25.22 -24.14
C PHE A 7 2.04 -23.72 -23.87
N LEU A 8 1.43 -22.93 -24.74
CA LEU A 8 1.47 -21.47 -24.65
C LEU A 8 0.48 -20.93 -23.59
N VAL A 9 -0.68 -21.58 -23.45
CA VAL A 9 -1.70 -21.21 -22.47
C VAL A 9 -1.21 -21.33 -21.01
N PRO A 10 -0.65 -22.46 -20.54
CA PRO A 10 -0.20 -22.56 -19.15
C PRO A 10 0.98 -21.63 -18.85
N ILE A 11 1.86 -21.35 -19.82
CA ILE A 11 2.98 -20.42 -19.65
C ILE A 11 2.49 -18.98 -19.48
N ILE A 12 1.50 -18.54 -20.27
CA ILE A 12 0.90 -17.22 -20.10
C ILE A 12 0.22 -17.11 -18.72
N PHE A 13 -0.55 -18.13 -18.31
CA PHE A 13 -1.18 -18.13 -16.97
C PHE A 13 -0.15 -18.14 -15.82
N LEU A 14 0.98 -18.84 -15.98
CA LEU A 14 2.07 -18.80 -15.00
C LEU A 14 2.74 -17.43 -14.92
N LEU A 15 2.95 -16.77 -16.06
CA LEU A 15 3.57 -15.44 -16.12
C LEU A 15 2.67 -14.37 -15.47
N SER A 16 1.35 -14.45 -15.67
CA SER A 16 0.39 -13.57 -14.98
C SER A 16 0.36 -13.80 -13.46
N TYR A 17 0.55 -15.04 -13.02
CA TYR A 17 0.59 -15.37 -11.60
C TYR A 17 1.90 -14.91 -10.94
N CYS A 18 3.04 -15.03 -11.64
CA CYS A 18 4.33 -14.53 -11.15
C CYS A 18 4.38 -13.00 -11.05
N GLN A 19 3.67 -12.25 -11.90
CA GLN A 19 3.60 -10.78 -11.78
C GLN A 19 2.95 -10.28 -10.48
N LYS A 20 2.16 -11.11 -9.80
CA LYS A 20 1.56 -10.75 -8.52
C LYS A 20 2.57 -10.70 -7.35
N ASN A 21 3.76 -11.29 -7.53
CA ASN A 21 4.78 -11.45 -6.49
C ASN A 21 6.17 -10.86 -6.86
N ILE A 22 6.27 -10.03 -7.90
CA ILE A 22 7.54 -9.35 -8.22
C ILE A 22 7.65 -8.09 -7.34
N GLY A 23 8.18 -8.27 -6.14
CA GLY A 23 8.85 -7.25 -5.33
C GLY A 23 7.96 -6.28 -4.54
N GLY A 24 7.76 -6.58 -3.25
CA GLY A 24 7.27 -5.63 -2.24
C GLY A 24 5.85 -5.90 -1.75
N ILE A 25 5.55 -5.52 -0.48
CA ILE A 25 4.16 -5.41 -0.03
C ILE A 25 3.48 -4.39 -0.94
N THR A 26 2.38 -4.79 -1.54
CA THR A 26 1.63 -3.95 -2.48
C THR A 26 0.77 -2.94 -1.72
N ALA A 27 0.43 -1.80 -2.34
CA ALA A 27 -0.54 -0.85 -1.77
C ALA A 27 -1.86 -1.54 -1.36
N SER A 28 -2.28 -2.57 -2.11
CA SER A 28 -3.46 -3.38 -1.76
C SER A 28 -3.28 -4.21 -0.49
N GLU A 29 -2.08 -4.66 -0.17
CA GLU A 29 -1.81 -5.37 1.08
C GLU A 29 -1.76 -4.41 2.25
N ILE A 30 -1.17 -3.22 2.09
CA ILE A 30 -1.20 -2.16 3.11
C ILE A 30 -2.64 -1.74 3.41
N ASP A 31 -3.45 -1.51 2.38
CA ASP A 31 -4.87 -1.18 2.50
C ASP A 31 -5.65 -2.25 3.29
N LYS A 32 -5.39 -3.53 2.95
CA LYS A 32 -6.00 -4.67 3.65
C LYS A 32 -5.55 -4.75 5.12
N GLU A 33 -4.25 -4.56 5.39
CA GLU A 33 -3.70 -4.59 6.74
C GLU A 33 -4.27 -3.45 7.60
N LEU A 34 -4.31 -2.23 7.08
CA LEU A 34 -4.93 -1.07 7.75
C LEU A 34 -6.41 -1.30 8.02
N SER A 35 -7.16 -1.77 7.02
CA SER A 35 -8.58 -2.14 7.16
C SER A 35 -8.83 -3.21 8.23
N SER A 36 -7.86 -4.09 8.46
CA SER A 36 -7.95 -5.12 9.51
C SER A 36 -7.53 -4.61 10.89
N ALA A 37 -6.62 -3.62 10.95
CA ALA A 37 -6.02 -3.12 12.19
C ALA A 37 -6.81 -1.98 12.83
N LEU A 38 -7.56 -1.21 12.03
CA LEU A 38 -8.27 0.00 12.43
C LEU A 38 -9.77 -0.09 12.17
N LYS A 39 -10.54 0.47 13.09
CA LYS A 39 -12.01 0.57 12.99
C LYS A 39 -12.45 1.99 13.30
N VAL A 40 -13.53 2.42 12.65
CA VAL A 40 -14.13 3.75 12.85
C VAL A 40 -14.34 4.02 14.34
N GLY A 41 -13.84 5.16 14.83
CA GLY A 41 -13.91 5.56 16.22
C GLY A 41 -12.72 5.16 17.09
N ASP A 42 -11.74 4.40 16.56
CA ASP A 42 -10.47 4.09 17.24
C ASP A 42 -9.73 5.37 17.63
N SER A 43 -9.07 5.37 18.78
CA SER A 43 -8.36 6.54 19.29
C SER A 43 -7.11 6.89 18.48
N LEU A 44 -6.64 8.13 18.63
CA LEU A 44 -5.36 8.57 18.09
C LEU A 44 -4.20 7.63 18.45
N GLU A 45 -4.09 7.24 19.73
CA GLU A 45 -3.08 6.28 20.21
C GLU A 45 -3.18 4.92 19.49
N LYS A 46 -4.40 4.45 19.24
CA LYS A 46 -4.63 3.19 18.52
C LYS A 46 -4.17 3.29 17.05
N ILE A 47 -4.39 4.44 16.41
CA ILE A 47 -3.88 4.72 15.06
C ILE A 47 -2.35 4.63 15.06
N GLU A 48 -1.69 5.37 15.95
CA GLU A 48 -0.22 5.40 16.07
C GLU A 48 0.38 4.01 16.32
N ILE A 49 -0.22 3.23 17.22
CA ILE A 49 0.21 1.85 17.50
C ILE A 49 0.07 0.97 16.26
N SER A 50 -1.06 1.07 15.55
CA SER A 50 -1.28 0.29 14.33
C SER A 50 -0.28 0.67 13.23
N LEU A 51 -0.05 1.95 12.98
CA LEU A 51 0.93 2.42 12.00
C LEU A 51 2.35 1.96 12.34
N ASN A 52 2.74 2.04 13.63
CA ASN A 52 4.04 1.54 14.09
C ASN A 52 4.19 0.02 13.89
N LYS A 53 3.14 -0.77 14.18
CA LYS A 53 3.15 -2.23 14.00
C LYS A 53 3.31 -2.64 12.53
N LEU A 54 2.74 -1.86 11.61
CA LEU A 54 2.84 -2.08 10.18
C LEU A 54 4.15 -1.51 9.58
N ASN A 55 5.07 -1.03 10.42
CA ASN A 55 6.32 -0.38 9.99
C ASN A 55 6.09 0.81 9.04
N ILE A 56 5.02 1.56 9.29
CA ILE A 56 4.65 2.77 8.55
C ILE A 56 5.18 3.99 9.32
N GLY A 57 5.90 4.86 8.63
CA GLY A 57 6.31 6.17 9.15
C GLY A 57 5.19 7.17 8.91
N TYR A 58 4.99 8.11 9.83
CA TYR A 58 3.89 9.04 9.76
C TYR A 58 4.22 10.41 10.37
N HIS A 59 3.49 11.40 9.91
CA HIS A 59 3.37 12.73 10.48
C HIS A 59 1.87 13.04 10.64
N TYR A 60 1.46 13.56 11.80
CA TYR A 60 0.09 14.00 12.00
C TYR A 60 -0.04 15.48 11.65
N ASP A 61 -0.84 15.78 10.63
CA ASP A 61 -1.25 17.13 10.25
C ASP A 61 -2.53 17.48 11.02
N SER A 62 -2.40 18.36 12.01
CA SER A 62 -3.53 18.80 12.83
C SER A 62 -4.49 19.72 12.11
N ASP A 63 -4.04 20.45 11.08
CA ASP A 63 -4.87 21.39 10.34
C ASP A 63 -5.80 20.65 9.38
N LEU A 64 -5.33 19.52 8.84
CA LEU A 64 -6.10 18.65 7.94
C LEU A 64 -6.80 17.49 8.67
N GLY A 65 -6.46 17.22 9.93
CA GLY A 65 -7.00 16.10 10.68
C GLY A 65 -6.63 14.76 10.05
N LEU A 66 -5.37 14.59 9.67
CA LEU A 66 -4.91 13.35 9.04
C LEU A 66 -3.46 12.99 9.38
N PHE A 67 -3.15 11.71 9.28
CA PHE A 67 -1.79 11.22 9.24
C PHE A 67 -1.35 11.10 7.79
N ASP A 68 -0.32 11.85 7.41
CA ASP A 68 0.44 11.63 6.19
C ASP A 68 1.52 10.60 6.49
N ALA A 69 1.46 9.49 5.77
CA ALA A 69 2.22 8.30 6.10
C ALA A 69 2.81 7.63 4.85
N SER A 70 3.92 6.94 5.06
CA SER A 70 4.59 6.16 4.02
C SER A 70 5.28 4.95 4.65
N PRO A 71 5.38 3.82 3.93
CA PRO A 71 6.13 2.67 4.43
C PRO A 71 7.61 3.03 4.72
N LYS A 72 8.18 2.55 5.83
CA LYS A 72 9.59 2.86 6.18
C LYS A 72 10.60 2.10 5.33
N ASP A 73 10.25 0.92 4.85
CA ASP A 73 11.14 0.12 4.01
C ASP A 73 11.05 0.58 2.54
N LYS A 74 12.21 0.81 1.92
CA LYS A 74 12.30 1.17 0.49
C LYS A 74 12.03 -0.02 -0.43
N ASN A 75 11.95 -1.24 0.12
CA ASN A 75 11.50 -2.43 -0.61
C ASN A 75 9.99 -2.46 -0.88
N TYR A 76 9.23 -1.52 -0.30
CA TYR A 76 7.83 -1.29 -0.65
C TYR A 76 7.65 -0.47 -1.95
N ASN A 77 8.76 -0.19 -2.63
CA ASN A 77 8.73 0.38 -3.96
C ASN A 77 8.22 -0.70 -4.94
N CYS A 78 7.02 -0.44 -5.45
CA CYS A 78 6.47 -0.98 -6.69
C CYS A 78 7.58 -1.23 -7.71
N VAL A 79 7.47 -2.34 -8.47
CA VAL A 79 8.41 -2.75 -9.54
C VAL A 79 9.09 -1.54 -10.15
N ARG A 80 10.37 -1.33 -9.83
CA ARG A 80 11.19 -0.26 -10.41
C ARG A 80 11.28 -0.49 -11.91
N TYR A 81 10.39 0.15 -12.66
CA TYR A 81 10.56 0.29 -14.09
C TYR A 81 11.70 1.28 -14.30
N PHE A 82 12.57 0.98 -15.26
CA PHE A 82 13.85 1.66 -15.51
C PHE A 82 13.77 3.20 -15.65
N LEU A 83 12.56 3.76 -15.82
CA LEU A 83 12.29 5.18 -16.06
C LEU A 83 11.38 5.84 -15.01
N TYR A 84 10.88 5.10 -14.01
CA TYR A 84 9.93 5.62 -13.04
C TYR A 84 10.31 5.22 -11.62
N ASP A 85 10.46 6.22 -10.76
CA ASP A 85 10.40 6.01 -9.31
C ASP A 85 8.94 5.86 -8.91
N CYS A 86 8.70 5.01 -7.92
CA CYS A 86 7.37 4.73 -7.40
C CYS A 86 7.38 4.85 -5.88
N ALA A 87 6.35 5.43 -5.31
CA ALA A 87 6.18 5.55 -3.87
C ALA A 87 4.74 5.24 -3.46
N VAL A 88 4.56 4.74 -2.25
CA VAL A 88 3.25 4.49 -1.65
C VAL A 88 2.96 5.61 -0.64
N LEU A 89 1.87 6.32 -0.87
CA LEU A 89 1.34 7.35 0.01
C LEU A 89 0.15 6.79 0.78
N ILE A 90 0.14 6.97 2.09
CA ILE A 90 -0.91 6.51 2.99
C ILE A 90 -1.47 7.74 3.70
N LYS A 91 -2.78 7.94 3.62
CA LYS A 91 -3.49 8.99 4.35
C LYS A 91 -4.46 8.35 5.32
N VAL A 92 -4.33 8.63 6.61
CA VAL A 92 -5.29 8.17 7.63
C VAL A 92 -6.05 9.37 8.17
N TYR A 93 -7.35 9.42 7.90
CA TYR A 93 -8.21 10.54 8.28
C TYR A 93 -8.76 10.35 9.69
N THR A 94 -8.79 11.44 10.45
CA THR A 94 -9.48 11.50 11.74
C THR A 94 -10.79 12.30 11.64
N ASP A 95 -11.66 12.15 12.64
CA ASP A 95 -12.81 13.01 12.85
C ASP A 95 -12.45 14.22 13.73
N ASP A 96 -13.44 15.09 14.01
CA ASP A 96 -13.27 16.29 14.83
C ASP A 96 -12.82 15.97 16.28
N THR A 97 -12.97 14.72 16.71
CA THR A 97 -12.52 14.21 18.02
C THR A 97 -11.20 13.45 17.94
N GLN A 98 -10.49 13.55 16.82
CA GLN A 98 -9.22 12.88 16.54
C GLN A 98 -9.31 11.35 16.58
N ARG A 99 -10.47 10.80 16.21
CA ARG A 99 -10.67 9.35 16.10
C ARG A 99 -10.58 8.90 14.66
N TYR A 100 -10.15 7.67 14.44
CA TYR A 100 -10.06 7.08 13.12
C TYR A 100 -11.39 7.15 12.38
N LYS A 101 -11.36 7.71 11.16
CA LYS A 101 -12.51 7.84 10.27
C LYS A 101 -12.37 6.93 9.06
N ALA A 102 -11.23 7.01 8.37
CA ALA A 102 -10.96 6.25 7.15
C ALA A 102 -9.46 6.26 6.83
N HIS A 103 -9.04 5.50 5.84
CA HIS A 103 -7.73 5.66 5.20
C HIS A 103 -7.83 5.60 3.68
N ASN A 104 -6.77 6.04 3.02
CA ASN A 104 -6.56 5.91 1.59
C ASN A 104 -5.10 5.52 1.35
N VAL A 105 -4.88 4.57 0.44
CA VAL A 105 -3.54 4.11 0.04
C VAL A 105 -3.40 4.33 -1.45
N GLU A 106 -2.46 5.19 -1.83
CA GLU A 106 -2.22 5.57 -3.21
C GLU A 106 -0.80 5.19 -3.62
N VAL A 107 -0.66 4.80 -4.88
CA VAL A 107 0.63 4.59 -5.52
C VAL A 107 0.89 5.76 -6.44
N ILE A 108 1.97 6.49 -6.17
CA ILE A 108 2.42 7.60 -7.00
C ILE A 108 3.62 7.17 -7.82
N TYR A 109 3.62 7.55 -9.10
CA TYR A 109 4.74 7.34 -10.01
C TYR A 109 5.34 8.69 -10.37
N SER A 110 6.66 8.81 -10.25
CA SER A 110 7.42 9.98 -10.67
C SER A 110 8.49 9.54 -11.68
N GLY A 111 8.39 10.04 -12.91
CA GLY A 111 9.40 9.83 -13.95
C GLY A 111 10.39 11.00 -14.02
N ILE A 112 11.49 10.78 -14.75
CA ILE A 112 12.37 11.84 -15.26
C ILE A 112 11.67 12.55 -16.43
#